data_AF-A0A1S6HGI4-F1
#
_entry.id   AF-A0A1S6HGI4-F1
#
_cell.length_a   1.000
_cell.length_b   1.000
_cell.length_c   1.000
_cell.angle_alpha   90.00
_cell.angle_beta   90.00
_cell.angle_gamma   90.00
#
_symmetry.space_group_name_H-M   'P 1'
#
loop_
_entity.id
_entity.type
_entity.pdbx_description
1 polymer ?
#
loop_
_entity_poly.entity_id
_entity_poly.type
_entity_poly.pdbx_seq_one_letter_code
_entity_poly.pdbx_strand_id
1 'polypeptide(L)'
;MNPVVKKNLLDLEFNSYLQYFNTTIIILATYIVGLSLAIITQKINYTPFINQAIISAVTAFFVGISVFALLHFKYKKQEAKNKIKRIG
;
A
#
# COMPACT_ATOMS: atom_id res chain seq x y z
N MET A 1 -32.28 -11.59 4.34
CA MET A 1 -31.04 -12.03 3.65
C MET A 1 -30.40 -13.14 4.47
N ASN A 2 -30.06 -14.28 3.87
CA ASN A 2 -29.55 -15.44 4.61
C ASN A 2 -28.23 -15.07 5.34
N PRO A 3 -28.10 -15.33 6.66
CA PRO A 3 -26.91 -14.97 7.44
C PRO A 3 -25.61 -15.56 6.87
N VAL A 4 -25.69 -16.73 6.24
CA VAL A 4 -24.55 -17.37 5.55
C VAL A 4 -24.09 -16.53 4.36
N VAL A 5 -25.03 -16.02 3.56
CA VAL A 5 -24.72 -15.15 2.40
C VAL A 5 -24.09 -13.85 2.87
N LYS A 6 -24.61 -13.26 3.96
CA LYS A 6 -24.04 -12.04 4.55
C LYS A 6 -22.60 -12.27 5.03
N LYS A 7 -22.33 -13.36 5.74
CA LYS A 7 -20.99 -13.71 6.21
C LYS A 7 -20.01 -13.92 5.05
N ASN A 8 -20.41 -14.69 4.03
CA ASN A 8 -19.58 -14.95 2.85
C ASN A 8 -19.22 -13.66 2.10
N LEU A 9 -20.15 -12.71 1.97
CA LEU A 9 -19.86 -11.41 1.35
C LEU A 9 -18.84 -10.60 2.16
N LEU A 10 -18.95 -10.61 3.49
CA LEU A 10 -18.00 -9.94 4.37
C LEU A 10 -16.61 -10.59 4.35
N ASP A 11 -16.53 -11.92 4.31
CA ASP A 11 -15.25 -12.64 4.17
C ASP A 11 -14.59 -12.34 2.82
N LEU A 12 -15.38 -12.22 1.75
CA LEU A 12 -14.88 -11.82 0.43
C LEU A 12 -14.31 -10.40 0.44
N GLU A 13 -15.02 -9.46 1.08
CA GLU A 13 -14.60 -8.07 1.22
C GLU A 13 -13.31 -7.97 2.07
N PHE A 14 -13.23 -8.71 3.17
CA PHE A 14 -12.03 -8.80 4.01
C PHE A 14 -10.82 -9.32 3.23
N ASN A 15 -11.00 -10.39 2.45
CA ASN A 15 -9.92 -10.96 1.66
C ASN A 15 -9.44 -10.00 0.57
N SER A 16 -10.36 -9.25 -0.05
CA SER A 16 -10.04 -8.20 -1.02
C SER A 16 -9.19 -7.08 -0.37
N TYR A 17 -9.56 -6.57 0.81
CA TYR A 17 -8.75 -5.58 1.52
C TYR A 17 -7.37 -6.13 1.93
N LEU A 18 -7.30 -7.41 2.30
CA LEU A 18 -6.03 -8.06 2.64
C LEU A 18 -5.12 -8.17 1.41
N GLN A 19 -5.70 -8.50 0.25
CA GLN A 19 -4.97 -8.55 -1.01
C GLN A 19 -4.45 -7.16 -1.39
N TYR A 20 -5.28 -6.13 -1.37
CA TYR A 20 -4.84 -4.76 -1.65
C TYR A 20 -3.72 -4.30 -0.71
N PHE A 21 -3.86 -4.56 0.59
CA PHE A 21 -2.83 -4.24 1.57
C PHE A 21 -1.49 -4.92 1.24
N ASN A 22 -1.50 -6.21 0.95
CA ASN A 22 -0.28 -6.95 0.60
C ASN A 22 0.32 -6.45 -0.71
N THR A 23 -0.50 -6.20 -1.73
CA THR A 23 -0.03 -5.64 -3.01
C THR A 23 0.60 -4.27 -2.82
N THR A 24 0.03 -3.39 -2.00
CA THR A 24 0.63 -2.07 -1.71
C THR A 24 1.98 -2.22 -1.00
N ILE A 25 2.13 -3.17 -0.07
CA ILE A 25 3.43 -3.46 0.56
C ILE A 25 4.45 -3.90 -0.49
N ILE A 26 4.07 -4.80 -1.40
CA ILE A 26 4.97 -5.31 -2.45
C ILE A 26 5.42 -4.15 -3.35
N ILE A 27 4.48 -3.32 -3.82
CA ILE A 27 4.80 -2.15 -4.67
C ILE A 27 5.78 -1.21 -3.95
N LEU A 28 5.53 -0.93 -2.67
CA LEU A 28 6.37 -0.05 -1.86
C LEU A 28 7.78 -0.65 -1.68
N ALA A 29 7.88 -1.95 -1.43
CA ALA A 29 9.15 -2.66 -1.34
C ALA A 29 9.91 -2.65 -2.68
N THR A 30 9.24 -2.95 -3.79
CA THR A 30 9.84 -2.92 -5.13
C THR A 30 10.34 -1.51 -5.49
N TYR A 31 9.58 -0.48 -5.14
CA TYR A 31 9.98 0.91 -5.35
C TYR A 31 11.25 1.27 -4.57
N ILE A 32 11.33 0.90 -3.28
CA ILE A 32 12.52 1.14 -2.46
C ILE A 32 13.74 0.42 -3.01
N VAL A 33 13.59 -0.85 -3.42
CA VAL A 33 14.68 -1.65 -4.00
C VAL A 33 15.15 -1.02 -5.31
N GLY A 34 14.23 -0.64 -6.19
CA GLY A 34 14.54 0.02 -7.47
C GLY A 34 15.26 1.36 -7.27
N LEU A 35 14.81 2.17 -6.31
CA LEU A 35 15.44 3.45 -5.97
C LEU A 35 16.85 3.24 -5.41
N SER A 36 17.02 2.27 -4.51
CA SER A 36 18.33 1.91 -3.93
C SER A 36 19.32 1.49 -5.02
N LEU A 37 18.89 0.62 -5.95
CA LEU A 37 19.71 0.19 -7.08
C LEU A 37 20.07 1.35 -8.01
N ALA A 38 19.13 2.25 -8.30
CA ALA A 38 19.36 3.42 -9.15
C ALA A 38 20.37 4.40 -8.54
N ILE A 39 20.37 4.55 -7.22
CA ILE A 39 21.35 5.36 -6.47
C ILE A 39 22.74 4.69 -6.52
N ILE A 40 22.82 3.38 -6.25
CA ILE A 40 24.09 2.62 -6.22
C ILE A 40 24.75 2.59 -7.60
N THR A 41 23.97 2.37 -8.66
CA THR A 41 24.49 2.29 -10.04
C THR A 41 24.86 3.65 -10.64
N GLN A 42 24.77 4.75 -9.88
CA GLN A 42 24.97 6.13 -10.36
C GLN A 42 24.16 6.47 -11.63
N LYS A 43 23.11 5.70 -11.95
CA LYS A 43 22.19 6.05 -13.05
C LYS A 43 21.51 7.39 -12.78
N ILE A 44 21.38 7.73 -11.50
CA ILE A 44 21.08 9.09 -11.08
C ILE A 44 22.38 9.89 -11.17
N ASN A 45 22.58 10.53 -12.32
CA ASN A 45 23.62 11.53 -12.47
C ASN A 45 23.42 12.60 -11.38
N TYR A 46 24.37 12.73 -10.45
CA TYR A 46 24.39 13.74 -9.38
C TYR A 46 24.67 15.16 -9.94
N THR A 47 24.09 15.49 -11.10
CA THR A 47 24.06 16.84 -11.67
C THR A 47 23.04 17.70 -10.89
N PRO A 48 22.98 19.03 -11.14
CA PRO A 48 22.83 20.07 -10.11
C PRO A 48 21.73 19.82 -9.08
N PHE A 49 21.91 20.35 -7.86
CA PHE A 49 21.01 20.26 -6.69
C PHE A 49 19.50 20.21 -6.98
N ILE A 50 19.05 20.89 -8.04
CA ILE A 50 17.68 20.86 -8.58
C ILE A 50 17.20 19.43 -8.92
N ASN A 51 18.02 18.60 -9.55
CA ASN A 51 17.65 17.22 -9.94
C ASN A 51 17.43 16.33 -8.71
N GLN A 52 18.27 16.45 -7.69
CA GLN A 52 18.09 15.76 -6.41
C GLN A 52 16.81 16.21 -5.70
N ALA A 53 16.54 17.52 -5.68
CA ALA A 53 15.32 18.05 -5.08
C ALA A 53 14.06 17.49 -5.75
N ILE A 54 14.03 17.45 -7.09
CA ILE A 54 12.91 16.88 -7.86
C ILE A 54 12.73 15.38 -7.55
N ILE A 55 13.81 14.60 -7.57
CA ILE A 55 13.74 13.16 -7.26
C ILE A 55 13.21 12.95 -5.83
N SER A 56 13.72 13.71 -4.86
CA SER A 56 13.26 13.62 -3.47
C SER A 56 11.78 13.96 -3.31
N ALA A 57 11.28 14.98 -4.01
CA ALA A 57 9.89 15.40 -3.97
C ALA A 57 8.97 14.35 -4.59
N VAL A 58 9.36 13.79 -5.74
CA VAL A 58 8.62 12.70 -6.41
C VAL A 58 8.60 11.46 -5.52
N THR A 59 9.73 11.08 -4.94
CA THR A 59 9.80 9.95 -4.01
C THR A 59 8.92 10.17 -2.78
N ALA A 60 8.98 11.34 -2.16
CA ALA A 60 8.14 11.68 -1.02
C ALA A 60 6.65 11.60 -1.36
N PHE A 61 6.26 12.05 -2.55
CA PHE A 61 4.87 11.98 -3.03
C PHE A 61 4.39 10.53 -3.21
N PHE A 62 5.16 9.68 -3.89
CA PHE A 62 4.81 8.27 -4.11
C PHE A 62 4.76 7.48 -2.79
N VAL A 63 5.74 7.70 -1.92
CA VAL A 63 5.76 7.07 -0.58
C VAL A 63 4.57 7.56 0.24
N GLY A 64 4.26 8.85 0.20
CA GLY A 64 3.11 9.43 0.90
C GLY A 64 1.78 8.80 0.49
N ILE A 65 1.52 8.68 -0.82
CA ILE A 65 0.32 8.01 -1.35
C ILE A 65 0.26 6.56 -0.88
N SER A 66 1.39 5.85 -0.95
CA SER A 66 1.43 4.42 -0.61
C SER A 66 1.18 4.20 0.90
N VAL A 67 1.75 5.05 1.75
CA VAL A 67 1.49 5.03 3.21
C VAL A 67 0.03 5.37 3.50
N PHE A 68 -0.54 6.38 2.82
CA PHE A 68 -1.94 6.73 2.97
C PHE A 68 -2.86 5.56 2.59
N ALA A 69 -2.61 4.90 1.46
CA ALA A 69 -3.35 3.72 1.04
C ALA A 69 -3.24 2.57 2.05
N LEU A 70 -2.04 2.31 2.58
CA LEU A 70 -1.83 1.29 3.61
C LEU A 70 -2.65 1.56 4.88
N LEU A 71 -2.68 2.81 5.35
CA LEU A 71 -3.47 3.19 6.52
C LEU A 71 -4.97 3.03 6.25
N HIS A 72 -5.44 3.43 5.07
CA HIS A 72 -6.84 3.26 4.66
C HIS A 72 -7.25 1.79 4.63
N PHE A 73 -6.46 0.93 3.99
CA PHE A 73 -6.74 -0.50 3.93
C PHE A 73 -6.62 -1.19 5.29
N LYS A 74 -5.67 -0.78 6.14
CA LYS A 74 -5.55 -1.30 7.51
C LYS A 74 -6.83 -1.02 8.31
N TYR A 75 -7.37 0.19 8.20
CA TYR A 75 -8.63 0.56 8.86
C TYR A 75 -9.81 -0.26 8.33
N LYS A 76 -9.99 -0.34 7.01
CA LYS A 76 -11.08 -1.10 6.37
C LYS A 76 -11.04 -2.59 6.69
N LYS A 77 -9.86 -3.19 6.66
CA LYS A 77 -9.62 -4.58 7.07
C LYS A 77 -10.05 -4.84 8.51
N GLN A 78 -9.74 -3.92 9.43
CA GLN A 78 -10.10 -4.06 10.84
C GLN A 78 -11.60 -3.89 11.07
N GLU A 79 -12.24 -2.98 10.34
CA GLU A 79 -13.70 -2.80 10.33
C GLU A 79 -14.42 -4.06 9.83
N ALA A 80 -13.99 -4.64 8.70
CA ALA A 80 -14.56 -5.86 8.14
C ALA A 80 -14.40 -7.05 9.11
N LYS A 81 -13.21 -7.23 9.69
CA LYS A 81 -12.94 -8.27 10.70
C LYS A 81 -13.87 -8.17 11.91
N ASN A 82 -14.09 -6.94 12.41
CA ASN A 82 -14.96 -6.71 13.56
C ASN A 82 -16.43 -6.98 13.23
N LYS A 83 -16.88 -6.70 12.00
CA LYS A 83 -18.24 -7.03 11.54
C LYS A 83 -18.43 -8.54 11.41
N ILE A 84 -17.46 -9.28 10.88
CA ILE A 84 -17.51 -10.76 10.79
C ILE A 84 -17.64 -11.37 12.19
N LYS A 85 -16.82 -10.92 13.15
CA LYS A 85 -16.84 -11.40 14.55
C LYS A 85 -18.15 -11.12 15.29
N ARG A 86 -18.98 -10.17 14.83
CA ARG A 86 -20.29 -9.86 15.42
C ARG A 86 -21.44 -10.68 14.81
N ILE A 87 -21.22 -11.33 13.67
CA ILE A 87 -22.26 -12.06 12.92
C ILE A 87 -22.11 -13.58 13.07
N GLY A 88 -20.87 -14.08 13.27
CA GLY A 88 -20.61 -15.46 13.70
C GLY A 88 -20.57 -15.56 15.20
#